data_AF-A0A7S0MPT4-F1
#
_entry.id   AF-A0A7S0MPT4-F1
#
_cell.length_a   1.000
_cell.length_b   1.000
_cell.length_c   1.000
_cell.angle_alpha   90.00
_cell.angle_beta   90.00
_cell.angle_gamma   90.00
#
_symmetry.space_group_name_H-M   'P 1'
#
loop_
_entity.id
_entity.type
_entity.pdbx_description
1 polymer ?
#
loop_
_entity_poly.entity_id
_entity_poly.type
_entity_poly.pdbx_seq_one_letter_code
_entity_poly.pdbx_strand_id
1 'polypeptide(L)'
;NRKQHVSHFPATAMSTRRPESRSVKQSNAAQDARSNRMRNTVELRKTKTDDKLKRLRNIGDSDTVQDHVGSGADGSAAQLDIARLPEITQLLFDPDEQVQEDATREFRKLLSIERNPPIQQVI
;
A
#
# COMPACT_ATOMS: atom_id res chain seq x y z
N ASN A 1 -15.47 -43.92 81.88
CA ASN A 1 -15.00 -44.37 80.55
C ASN A 1 -15.24 -43.32 79.48
N ARG A 2 -14.25 -42.46 79.26
CA ARG A 2 -14.24 -41.39 78.25
C ARG A 2 -13.91 -42.01 76.89
N LYS A 3 -14.91 -42.29 76.05
CA LYS A 3 -14.68 -42.69 74.65
C LYS A 3 -14.44 -41.42 73.83
N GLN A 4 -13.21 -41.31 73.33
CA GLN A 4 -12.73 -40.23 72.46
C GLN A 4 -13.53 -40.23 71.16
N HIS A 5 -14.13 -39.09 70.81
CA HIS A 5 -14.66 -38.81 69.48
C HIS A 5 -13.54 -38.16 68.67
N VAL A 6 -12.92 -38.91 67.77
CA VAL A 6 -11.91 -38.39 66.82
C VAL A 6 -12.42 -38.58 65.41
N SER A 7 -13.26 -37.64 64.97
CA SER A 7 -13.60 -37.47 63.55
C SER A 7 -12.35 -36.98 62.81
N HIS A 8 -11.68 -37.88 62.10
CA HIS A 8 -10.66 -37.51 61.12
C HIS A 8 -11.36 -36.94 59.88
N PHE A 9 -11.38 -35.60 59.78
CA PHE A 9 -11.68 -34.93 58.51
C PHE A 9 -10.43 -34.96 57.63
N PRO A 10 -10.50 -35.40 56.36
CA PRO A 10 -9.36 -35.30 55.46
C PRO A 10 -9.13 -33.81 55.14
N ALA A 11 -7.96 -33.30 55.51
CA ALA A 11 -7.50 -31.99 55.07
C ALA A 11 -7.42 -31.99 53.55
N THR A 12 -8.36 -31.33 52.88
CA THR A 12 -8.24 -30.99 51.46
C THR A 12 -7.05 -30.05 51.32
N ALA A 13 -5.91 -30.59 50.88
CA ALA A 13 -4.78 -29.78 50.45
C ALA A 13 -5.25 -28.92 49.26
N MET A 14 -5.59 -27.66 49.52
CA MET A 14 -5.75 -26.67 48.46
C MET A 14 -4.38 -26.45 47.83
N SER A 15 -4.12 -27.19 46.74
CA SER A 15 -3.04 -26.89 45.82
C SER A 15 -3.33 -25.54 45.18
N THR A 16 -2.77 -24.47 45.75
CA THR A 16 -2.74 -23.15 45.13
C THR A 16 -1.76 -23.19 43.96
N ARG A 17 -2.16 -23.85 42.86
CA ARG A 17 -1.49 -23.67 41.57
C ARG A 17 -1.81 -22.27 41.07
N ARG A 18 -0.89 -21.35 41.39
CA ARG A 18 -0.81 -19.95 40.97
C ARG A 18 -1.13 -19.82 39.46
N PRO A 19 -2.10 -18.99 39.04
CA PRO A 19 -2.45 -18.82 37.62
C PRO A 19 -1.50 -17.85 36.91
N GLU A 20 -0.20 -18.16 36.90
CA GLU A 20 0.82 -17.31 36.25
C GLU A 20 0.62 -17.22 34.73
N SER A 21 -0.02 -18.22 34.12
CA SER A 21 -0.18 -18.29 32.67
C SER A 21 -1.31 -17.41 32.12
N ARG A 22 -2.27 -16.97 32.95
CA ARG A 22 -3.36 -16.09 32.50
C ARG A 22 -2.93 -14.62 32.47
N SER A 23 -2.18 -14.18 33.47
CA SER A 23 -1.67 -12.80 33.55
C SER A 23 -0.71 -12.48 32.40
N VAL A 24 0.24 -13.37 32.11
CA VAL A 24 1.21 -13.19 31.01
C VAL A 24 0.55 -13.21 29.63
N LYS A 25 -0.47 -14.07 29.43
CA LYS A 25 -1.25 -14.07 28.18
C LYS A 25 -2.07 -12.80 28.02
N GLN A 26 -2.63 -12.27 29.11
CA GLN A 26 -3.39 -11.02 29.10
C GLN A 26 -2.49 -9.79 28.89
N SER A 27 -1.28 -9.77 29.46
CA SER A 27 -0.30 -8.71 29.21
C SER A 27 0.21 -8.72 27.77
N ASN A 28 0.45 -9.91 27.21
CA ASN A 28 0.83 -10.05 25.80
C ASN A 28 -0.30 -9.65 24.87
N ALA A 29 -1.54 -10.06 25.14
CA ALA A 29 -2.71 -9.63 24.37
C ALA A 29 -2.91 -8.10 24.39
N ALA A 30 -2.68 -7.46 25.55
CA ALA A 30 -2.74 -6.00 25.66
C ALA A 30 -1.60 -5.32 24.89
N GLN A 31 -0.40 -5.90 24.89
CA GLN A 31 0.74 -5.40 24.14
C GLN A 31 0.53 -5.55 22.63
N ASP A 32 0.02 -6.69 22.19
CA ASP A 32 -0.31 -6.96 20.79
C ASP A 32 -1.41 -6.03 20.30
N ALA A 33 -2.43 -5.76 21.11
CA ALA A 33 -3.48 -4.79 20.78
C ALA A 33 -2.91 -3.37 20.57
N ARG A 34 -1.91 -2.96 21.37
CA ARG A 34 -1.21 -1.67 21.18
C ARG A 34 -0.40 -1.66 19.89
N SER A 35 0.41 -2.68 19.65
CA SER A 35 1.20 -2.83 18.42
C SER A 35 0.30 -2.82 17.18
N ASN A 36 -0.84 -3.50 17.23
CA ASN A 36 -1.77 -3.57 16.11
C ASN A 36 -2.44 -2.21 15.83
N ARG A 37 -2.81 -1.45 16.87
CA ARG A 37 -3.31 -0.07 16.71
C ARG A 37 -2.27 0.85 16.08
N MET A 38 -1.01 0.74 16.52
CA MET A 38 0.09 1.52 15.95
C MET A 38 0.28 1.19 14.47
N ARG A 39 0.34 -0.10 14.14
CA ARG A 39 0.47 -0.58 12.75
C ARG A 39 -0.69 -0.09 11.88
N ASN A 40 -1.93 -0.27 12.33
CA ASN A 40 -3.12 0.19 11.60
C ASN A 40 -3.10 1.71 11.37
N THR A 41 -2.68 2.49 12.37
CA THR A 41 -2.59 3.95 12.22
C THR A 41 -1.54 4.34 11.17
N VAL A 42 -0.40 3.66 11.15
CA VAL A 42 0.65 3.89 10.13
C VAL A 42 0.14 3.47 8.76
N GLU A 43 -0.52 2.32 8.65
CA GLU A 43 -1.13 1.84 7.40
C GLU A 43 -2.18 2.84 6.89
N LEU A 44 -3.08 3.36 7.73
CA LEU A 44 -4.07 4.38 7.35
C LEU A 44 -3.43 5.69 6.86
N ARG A 45 -2.30 6.10 7.44
CA ARG A 45 -1.57 7.29 6.97
C ARG A 45 -0.91 7.02 5.62
N LYS A 46 -0.33 5.83 5.45
CA LYS A 46 0.28 5.41 4.20
C LYS A 46 -0.78 5.36 3.09
N THR A 47 -1.91 4.69 3.30
CA THR A 47 -2.99 4.62 2.31
C THR A 47 -3.53 5.99 1.94
N LYS A 48 -3.79 6.88 2.92
CA LYS A 48 -4.20 8.27 2.63
C LYS A 48 -3.18 9.05 1.81
N THR A 49 -1.90 8.87 2.10
CA THR A 49 -0.81 9.54 1.38
C THR A 49 -0.70 8.98 -0.04
N ASP A 50 -0.79 7.66 -0.19
CA ASP A 50 -0.79 6.97 -1.48
C ASP A 50 -2.00 7.37 -2.32
N ASP A 51 -3.20 7.48 -1.73
CA ASP A 51 -4.41 7.94 -2.42
C ASP A 51 -4.30 9.41 -2.87
N LYS A 52 -3.74 10.27 -2.02
CA LYS A 52 -3.45 11.67 -2.40
C LYS A 52 -2.45 11.73 -3.56
N LEU A 53 -1.39 10.92 -3.50
CA LEU A 53 -0.39 10.83 -4.55
C LEU A 53 -0.97 10.29 -5.85
N LYS A 54 -1.83 9.27 -5.79
CA LYS A 54 -2.55 8.75 -6.95
C LYS A 54 -3.38 9.84 -7.63
N ARG A 55 -4.15 10.62 -6.85
CA ARG A 55 -4.93 11.76 -7.38
C ARG A 55 -4.04 12.84 -7.99
N LEU A 56 -2.93 13.21 -7.34
CA LEU A 56 -1.99 14.20 -7.87
C LEU A 56 -1.29 13.73 -9.15
N ARG A 57 -1.06 12.42 -9.29
CA ARG A 57 -0.44 11.80 -10.45
C ARG A 57 -1.44 11.36 -11.52
N ASN A 58 -2.72 11.72 -11.39
CA ASN A 58 -3.82 11.25 -12.26
C ASN A 58 -3.83 9.72 -12.46
N ILE A 59 -3.42 8.96 -11.43
CA ILE A 59 -3.51 7.49 -11.37
C ILE A 59 -4.94 7.16 -10.90
N GLY A 60 -5.92 7.39 -11.77
CA GLY A 60 -7.29 6.93 -11.60
C GLY A 60 -7.57 5.74 -12.51
N ASP A 61 -7.97 4.61 -11.92
CA ASP A 61 -8.61 3.44 -12.56
C ASP A 61 -8.25 3.13 -14.04
N SER A 62 -6.98 2.82 -14.32
CA SER A 62 -6.64 2.16 -15.59
C SER A 62 -6.81 0.63 -15.54
N ASP A 63 -7.58 0.11 -14.58
CA ASP A 63 -7.92 -1.33 -14.48
C ASP A 63 -9.26 -1.67 -15.15
N THR A 64 -9.97 -0.70 -15.75
CA THR A 64 -11.28 -0.94 -16.41
C THR A 64 -11.37 -0.51 -17.87
N VAL A 65 -10.25 -0.15 -18.52
CA VAL A 65 -10.21 -0.02 -19.99
C VAL A 65 -9.24 -1.03 -20.56
N GLN A 66 -9.71 -2.27 -20.55
CA GLN A 66 -9.30 -3.30 -21.50
C GLN A 66 -9.70 -2.81 -22.89
N ASP A 67 -8.84 -1.98 -23.50
CA ASP A 67 -8.88 -1.71 -24.95
C ASP A 67 -7.47 -1.37 -25.44
N HIS A 68 -6.76 -2.46 -25.78
CA HIS A 68 -5.79 -2.55 -26.86
C HIS A 68 -4.45 -1.79 -26.76
N VAL A 69 -3.40 -2.62 -26.61
CA VAL A 69 -2.01 -2.42 -27.06
C VAL A 69 -1.17 -1.40 -26.29
N GLY A 70 -0.30 -1.94 -25.44
CA GLY A 70 0.80 -1.21 -24.85
C GLY A 70 1.57 -2.11 -23.89
N SER A 71 2.37 -3.00 -24.47
CA SER A 71 3.28 -3.92 -23.78
C SER A 71 3.89 -3.30 -22.53
N GLY A 72 3.93 -4.08 -21.44
CA GLY A 72 4.85 -3.80 -20.35
C GLY A 72 6.25 -3.53 -20.90
N ALA A 73 6.91 -2.53 -20.34
CA ALA A 73 8.29 -2.26 -20.71
C ALA A 73 9.08 -1.78 -19.50
N ASP A 74 9.96 -2.69 -19.08
CA ASP A 74 11.27 -2.39 -18.54
C ASP A 74 11.87 -1.10 -19.13
N GLY A 75 12.67 -0.39 -18.32
CA GLY A 75 13.15 0.99 -18.57
C GLY A 75 13.89 1.27 -19.88
N SER A 76 14.04 0.31 -20.79
CA SER A 76 14.54 0.50 -22.14
C SER A 76 13.53 1.14 -23.11
N ALA A 77 12.22 0.87 -23.01
CA ALA A 77 11.25 1.51 -23.91
C ALA A 77 11.05 2.99 -23.57
N ALA A 78 11.00 3.32 -22.27
CA ALA A 78 10.91 4.70 -21.80
C ALA A 78 12.10 5.57 -22.30
N GLN A 79 13.29 4.97 -22.45
CA GLN A 79 14.46 5.66 -22.98
C GLN A 79 14.32 5.98 -24.48
N LEU A 80 13.68 5.09 -25.25
CA LEU A 80 13.41 5.27 -26.67
C LEU A 80 12.33 6.34 -26.90
N ASP A 81 11.32 6.39 -26.03
CA ASP A 81 10.24 7.37 -26.14
C ASP A 81 10.74 8.81 -25.84
N ILE A 82 11.71 8.96 -24.94
CA ILE A 82 12.36 10.26 -24.66
C ILE A 82 13.12 10.80 -25.88
N ALA A 83 13.77 9.94 -26.67
CA ALA A 83 14.50 10.38 -27.86
C ALA A 83 13.58 10.99 -28.94
N ARG A 84 12.29 10.62 -28.95
CA ARG A 84 11.28 11.12 -29.89
C ARG A 84 10.59 12.41 -29.43
N LEU A 85 10.86 12.89 -28.22
CA LEU A 85 10.28 14.14 -27.71
C LEU A 85 10.39 15.32 -28.67
N PRO A 86 11.58 15.62 -29.24
CA PRO A 86 11.75 16.76 -30.13
C PRO A 86 10.87 16.68 -31.38
N GLU A 87 10.61 15.47 -31.87
CA GLU A 87 9.76 15.22 -33.03
C GLU A 87 8.28 15.44 -32.68
N ILE A 88 7.81 14.82 -31.58
CA ILE A 88 6.43 14.98 -31.09
C ILE A 88 6.12 16.44 -30.77
N THR A 89 7.07 17.17 -30.17
CA THR A 89 6.89 18.61 -29.89
C THR A 89 6.76 19.44 -31.15
N GLN A 90 7.40 19.06 -32.26
CA GLN A 90 7.21 19.77 -33.53
C GLN A 90 5.81 19.51 -34.11
N LEU A 91 5.37 18.25 -34.07
CA LEU A 91 4.06 17.84 -34.59
C LEU A 91 2.87 18.47 -33.82
N LEU A 92 3.05 18.81 -32.54
CA LEU A 92 2.08 19.55 -31.74
C LEU A 92 1.77 20.96 -32.30
N PHE A 93 2.72 21.55 -33.03
CA PHE A 93 2.58 22.87 -33.66
C PHE A 93 2.28 22.78 -35.16
N ASP A 94 2.03 21.58 -35.68
CA ASP A 94 1.62 21.40 -37.08
C ASP A 94 0.22 22.01 -37.31
N PRO A 95 -0.04 22.62 -38.48
CA PRO A 95 -1.36 23.17 -38.81
C PRO A 95 -2.45 22.12 -39.04
N ASP A 96 -2.11 20.84 -39.24
CA ASP A 96 -3.10 19.76 -39.39
C ASP A 96 -3.62 19.27 -38.02
N GLU A 97 -4.94 19.36 -37.83
CA GLU A 97 -5.63 18.93 -36.60
C GLU A 97 -5.45 17.43 -36.32
N GLN A 98 -5.38 16.58 -37.36
CA GLN A 98 -5.18 15.15 -37.16
C GLN A 98 -3.77 14.83 -36.64
N VAL A 99 -2.76 15.51 -37.18
CA VAL A 99 -1.37 15.40 -36.72
C VAL A 99 -1.23 15.92 -35.28
N GLN A 100 -1.90 17.02 -34.97
CA GLN A 100 -1.91 17.60 -33.63
C GLN A 100 -2.58 16.66 -32.60
N GLU A 101 -3.70 16.02 -32.96
CA GLU A 101 -4.40 15.08 -32.05
C GLU A 101 -3.51 13.87 -31.73
N ASP A 102 -2.89 13.27 -32.74
CA ASP A 102 -2.00 12.13 -32.58
C ASP A 102 -0.75 12.49 -31.77
N ALA A 103 -0.12 13.62 -32.08
CA ALA A 103 1.02 14.12 -31.32
C ALA A 103 0.66 14.42 -29.86
N THR A 104 -0.52 15.00 -29.60
CA THR A 104 -1.02 15.27 -28.24
C THR A 104 -1.27 13.98 -27.46
N ARG A 105 -1.83 12.96 -28.12
CA ARG A 105 -2.08 11.64 -27.52
C ARG A 105 -0.76 10.97 -27.13
N GLU A 106 0.24 11.00 -28.01
CA GLU A 106 1.57 10.44 -27.75
C GLU A 106 2.29 11.22 -26.63
N PHE A 107 2.27 12.55 -26.69
CA PHE A 107 2.84 13.43 -25.67
C PHE A 107 2.24 13.19 -24.28
N ARG A 108 0.91 13.00 -24.20
CA ARG A 108 0.21 12.66 -22.94
C ARG A 108 0.65 11.29 -22.39
N LYS A 109 0.82 10.29 -23.26
CA LYS A 109 1.29 8.95 -22.86
C LYS A 109 2.69 9.03 -22.26
N LEU A 110 3.59 9.77 -22.91
CA LEU A 110 4.96 9.97 -22.45
C LEU A 110 5.04 10.64 -21.06
N LEU A 111 4.24 11.68 -20.82
CA LEU A 111 4.20 12.34 -19.51
C LEU A 111 3.52 11.51 -18.42
N SER A 112 2.74 10.50 -18.79
CA SER A 112 2.03 9.63 -17.86
C SER A 112 2.83 8.37 -17.48
N ILE A 113 4.11 8.27 -17.86
CA ILE A 113 4.97 7.14 -17.51
C ILE A 113 5.22 7.08 -15.98
N GLU A 114 5.17 5.88 -15.41
CA GLU A 114 5.22 5.66 -13.96
C GLU A 114 6.54 6.06 -13.28
N ARG A 115 7.66 6.06 -14.02
CA ARG A 115 9.00 6.34 -13.50
C ARG A 115 9.67 7.45 -14.29
N ASN A 116 9.99 8.54 -13.58
CA ASN A 116 10.74 9.68 -14.10
C ASN A 116 10.14 10.26 -15.40
N PRO A 117 8.90 10.77 -15.38
CA PRO A 117 8.36 11.45 -16.56
C PRO A 117 9.30 12.58 -16.99
N PRO A 118 9.52 12.80 -18.30
CA PRO A 118 10.54 13.71 -18.82
C PRO A 118 10.13 15.19 -18.73
N ILE A 119 9.61 15.62 -17.58
CA ILE A 119 9.07 16.97 -17.34
C ILE A 119 10.10 18.05 -17.69
N GLN A 120 11.36 17.87 -17.28
CA GLN A 120 12.42 18.87 -17.47
C GLN A 120 12.77 19.13 -18.94
N GLN A 121 12.47 18.18 -19.83
CA GLN A 121 12.78 18.32 -21.25
C GLN A 121 11.67 19.05 -22.01
N VAL A 122 10.53 19.32 -21.37
CA VAL A 122 9.39 19.99 -22.00
C VAL A 122 8.98 21.32 -21.36
N ILE A 123 9.71 21.79 -20.34
CA ILE A 123 9.55 23.12 -19.71
C ILE A 123 10.78 23.98 -19.96
#